data_AF-A0A6C0B2I1-F1
#
_entry.id   AF-A0A6C0B2I1-F1
#
_cell.length_a   1.000
_cell.length_b   1.000
_cell.length_c   1.000
_cell.angle_alpha   90.00
_cell.angle_beta   90.00
_cell.angle_gamma   90.00
#
_symmetry.space_group_name_H-M   'P 1'
#
loop_
_entity.id
_entity.type
_entity.pdbx_description
1 polymer ?
#
loop_
_entity_poly.entity_id
_entity_poly.type
_entity_poly.pdbx_seq_one_letter_code
_entity_poly.pdbx_strand_id
1 'polypeptide(L)'
;MFAQDVSNTPVMETPTLPEQNTKYKNVLSNPGTSTVNEMNYNTIDALLELEKQNNKNENWNKLEKSLKIQKLHVFAEKYGRENSMPVKDIKLLKTFFIDCLEKNKLQKTKDVTYDKESKEIINIPALHFNVTNRNFTLKIVDTKRVSTLKSLTPKRIEETPSKNE
;
A
#
# COMPACT_ATOMS: atom_id res chain seq x y z
N MET A 1 -59.22 -8.64 -35.66
CA MET A 1 -58.51 -9.93 -35.88
C MET A 1 -57.02 -9.63 -35.82
N PHE A 2 -56.32 -10.33 -34.94
CA PHE A 2 -54.93 -10.08 -34.50
C PHE A 2 -53.88 -10.61 -35.50
N ALA A 3 -52.75 -9.90 -35.62
CA ALA A 3 -51.44 -10.41 -36.04
C ALA A 3 -50.38 -9.55 -35.32
N GLN A 4 -49.70 -10.09 -34.29
CA GLN A 4 -48.32 -10.66 -34.30
C GLN A 4 -47.24 -9.61 -34.59
N ASP A 5 -46.43 -9.12 -33.65
CA ASP A 5 -45.56 -9.66 -32.57
C ASP A 5 -44.07 -9.64 -32.97
N VAL A 6 -43.30 -9.01 -32.08
CA VAL A 6 -41.88 -9.12 -31.70
C VAL A 6 -40.71 -8.89 -32.68
N SER A 7 -40.10 -7.74 -32.41
CA SER A 7 -38.67 -7.39 -32.29
C SER A 7 -37.62 -8.51 -32.38
N ASN A 8 -36.66 -8.23 -33.27
CA ASN A 8 -35.44 -8.95 -33.58
C ASN A 8 -34.25 -8.43 -32.73
N THR A 9 -33.62 -9.29 -31.92
CA THR A 9 -32.23 -9.12 -31.44
C THR A 9 -31.59 -10.50 -31.26
N PRO A 10 -30.49 -10.82 -31.95
CA PRO A 10 -29.78 -12.08 -31.74
C PRO A 10 -28.73 -11.93 -30.63
N VAL A 11 -28.85 -12.78 -29.60
CA VAL A 11 -27.86 -12.99 -28.55
C VAL A 11 -26.81 -13.96 -29.09
N MET A 12 -25.53 -13.55 -29.07
CA MET A 12 -24.41 -14.39 -29.47
C MET A 12 -24.03 -15.34 -28.35
N GLU A 13 -23.95 -16.61 -28.75
CA GLU A 13 -23.76 -17.82 -27.98
C GLU A 13 -22.27 -18.05 -27.67
N THR A 14 -21.98 -18.41 -26.42
CA THR A 14 -20.71 -18.96 -25.95
C THR A 14 -20.41 -20.32 -26.59
N PRO A 15 -19.22 -20.54 -27.17
CA PRO A 15 -18.74 -21.88 -27.48
C PRO A 15 -17.67 -22.34 -26.48
N THR A 16 -18.02 -23.46 -25.87
CA THR A 16 -17.29 -24.47 -25.11
C THR A 16 -15.92 -24.89 -25.65
N LEU A 17 -15.02 -25.24 -24.71
CA LEU A 17 -13.77 -25.98 -24.93
C LEU A 17 -14.06 -27.42 -25.40
N PRO A 18 -13.23 -28.01 -26.28
CA PRO A 18 -13.10 -29.45 -26.39
C PRO A 18 -11.76 -29.94 -25.82
N GLU A 19 -11.85 -30.78 -24.79
CA GLU A 19 -10.78 -31.65 -24.30
C GLU A 19 -10.68 -32.89 -25.19
N GLN A 20 -9.49 -33.16 -25.74
CA GLN A 20 -9.16 -34.46 -26.34
C GLN A 20 -7.77 -34.90 -25.88
N ASN A 21 -7.81 -35.75 -24.85
CA ASN A 21 -6.76 -36.62 -24.37
C ASN A 21 -6.16 -37.45 -25.52
N THR A 22 -4.87 -37.27 -25.83
CA THR A 22 -4.05 -38.34 -26.41
C THR A 22 -2.60 -38.31 -25.91
N LYS A 23 -2.22 -39.41 -25.27
CA LYS A 23 -0.91 -40.09 -25.33
C LYS A 23 0.26 -39.40 -24.62
N TYR A 24 0.46 -39.84 -23.37
CA TYR A 24 1.77 -39.96 -22.74
C TYR A 24 2.73 -40.73 -23.68
N LYS A 25 3.51 -40.00 -24.46
CA LYS A 25 4.67 -40.53 -25.18
C LYS A 25 5.87 -40.39 -24.26
N ASN A 26 6.19 -41.50 -23.59
CA ASN A 26 7.48 -41.75 -22.98
C ASN A 26 8.57 -41.63 -24.07
N VAL A 27 9.47 -40.65 -23.95
CA VAL A 27 10.66 -40.54 -24.80
C VAL A 27 11.89 -40.50 -23.89
N LEU A 28 12.21 -41.65 -23.31
CA LEU A 28 13.56 -41.93 -22.81
C LEU A 28 14.15 -43.05 -23.68
N SER A 29 14.90 -42.66 -24.71
CA SER A 29 16.08 -43.37 -25.23
C SER A 29 16.60 -42.71 -26.50
N ASN A 30 17.67 -41.90 -26.38
CA ASN A 30 18.88 -42.08 -27.18
C ASN A 30 20.06 -41.33 -26.51
N PRO A 31 21.27 -41.91 -26.48
CA PRO A 31 22.40 -41.38 -25.72
C PRO A 31 23.17 -40.31 -26.52
N GLY A 32 23.75 -39.36 -25.79
CA GLY A 32 24.78 -38.46 -26.31
C GLY A 32 24.24 -37.15 -26.89
N THR A 33 24.14 -36.13 -26.04
CA THR A 33 24.80 -34.82 -26.21
C THR A 33 24.50 -33.97 -24.98
N SER A 34 25.54 -33.63 -24.23
CA SER A 34 25.51 -32.94 -22.95
C SER A 34 25.18 -31.44 -23.07
N THR A 35 24.12 -31.08 -23.81
CA THR A 35 23.77 -29.68 -24.13
C THR A 35 22.47 -29.20 -23.47
N VAL A 36 21.90 -29.98 -22.55
CA VAL A 36 20.61 -29.66 -21.89
C VAL A 36 20.78 -28.96 -20.52
N ASN A 37 21.99 -28.90 -19.95
CA ASN A 37 22.19 -28.34 -18.60
C ASN A 37 22.49 -26.82 -18.55
N GLU A 38 23.02 -26.22 -19.61
CA GLU A 38 23.52 -24.82 -19.55
C GLU A 38 22.43 -23.77 -19.86
N MET A 39 21.43 -24.11 -20.69
CA MET A 39 20.24 -23.26 -20.88
C MET A 39 19.34 -23.24 -19.64
N ASN A 40 19.38 -24.30 -18.82
CA ASN A 40 18.56 -24.41 -17.60
C ASN A 40 19.12 -23.54 -16.47
N TYR A 41 20.44 -23.56 -16.25
CA TYR A 41 21.08 -22.72 -15.22
C TYR A 41 20.92 -21.22 -15.49
N ASN A 42 21.15 -20.75 -16.72
CA ASN A 42 20.95 -19.34 -17.07
C ASN A 42 19.48 -18.91 -16.93
N THR A 43 18.53 -19.80 -17.22
CA THR A 43 17.11 -19.53 -17.02
C THR A 43 16.75 -19.48 -15.54
N ILE A 44 17.30 -20.37 -14.72
CA ILE A 44 17.12 -20.35 -13.27
C ILE A 44 17.73 -19.09 -12.66
N ASP A 45 18.94 -18.71 -13.07
CA ASP A 45 19.58 -17.47 -12.63
C ASP A 45 18.79 -16.23 -13.07
N ALA A 46 18.24 -16.22 -14.29
CA ALA A 46 17.37 -15.15 -14.76
C ALA A 46 16.05 -15.07 -13.98
N LEU A 47 15.45 -16.21 -13.63
CA LEU A 47 14.25 -16.27 -12.79
C LEU A 47 14.55 -15.78 -11.37
N LEU A 48 15.67 -16.17 -10.78
CA LEU A 48 16.13 -15.68 -9.48
C LEU A 48 16.42 -14.18 -9.51
N GLU A 49 17.03 -13.66 -10.57
CA GLU A 49 17.27 -12.24 -10.77
C GLU A 49 15.94 -11.47 -10.89
N LEU A 50 14.98 -12.01 -11.66
CA LEU A 50 13.65 -11.44 -11.81
C LEU A 50 12.86 -11.44 -10.49
N GLU A 51 12.93 -12.52 -9.72
CA GLU A 51 12.27 -12.62 -8.42
C GLU A 51 12.94 -11.72 -7.36
N LYS A 52 14.28 -11.63 -7.37
CA LYS A 52 15.06 -10.67 -6.59
C LYS A 52 14.71 -9.23 -6.96
N GLN A 53 14.38 -8.95 -8.22
CA GLN A 53 13.93 -7.63 -8.69
C GLN A 53 12.47 -7.36 -8.32
N ASN A 54 11.58 -8.34 -8.42
CA ASN A 54 10.18 -8.20 -7.99
C ASN A 54 10.07 -7.95 -6.48
N ASN A 55 10.88 -8.62 -5.67
CA ASN A 55 10.97 -8.38 -4.23
C ASN A 55 11.47 -6.94 -3.91
N LYS A 56 12.27 -6.35 -4.80
CA LYS A 56 12.70 -4.95 -4.65
C LYS A 56 11.61 -3.93 -5.02
N ASN A 57 10.58 -4.35 -5.76
CA ASN A 57 9.46 -3.52 -6.21
C ASN A 57 8.20 -3.72 -5.37
N GLU A 58 8.34 -4.33 -4.19
CA GLU A 58 7.23 -4.62 -3.30
C GLU A 58 6.46 -3.35 -2.92
N ASN A 59 5.14 -3.46 -3.02
CA ASN A 59 4.24 -2.37 -2.67
C ASN A 59 4.32 -2.13 -1.16
N TRP A 60 4.15 -0.88 -0.72
CA TRP A 60 4.15 -0.51 0.71
C TRP A 60 3.32 -1.47 1.59
N ASN A 61 2.17 -1.93 1.12
CA ASN A 61 1.34 -2.89 1.85
C ASN A 61 2.05 -4.22 2.15
N LYS A 62 2.83 -4.74 1.19
CA LYS A 62 3.51 -6.04 1.27
C LYS A 62 4.88 -5.98 1.99
N LEU A 63 5.42 -4.80 2.25
CA LEU A 63 6.66 -4.65 3.00
C LEU A 63 6.51 -5.14 4.45
N GLU A 64 7.53 -5.83 4.94
CA GLU A 64 7.62 -6.24 6.35
C GLU A 64 7.75 -5.03 7.28
N LYS A 65 7.34 -5.21 8.54
CA LYS A 65 7.39 -4.15 9.56
C LYS A 65 8.82 -3.58 9.73
N SER A 66 9.84 -4.44 9.73
CA SER A 66 11.24 -4.02 9.87
C SER A 66 11.68 -3.06 8.76
N LEU A 67 11.38 -3.41 7.49
CA LEU A 67 11.69 -2.55 6.35
C LEU A 67 10.91 -1.23 6.41
N LYS A 68 9.63 -1.26 6.79
CA LYS A 68 8.82 -0.05 6.97
C LYS A 68 9.44 0.88 8.01
N ILE A 69 9.90 0.35 9.14
CA ILE A 69 10.58 1.13 10.19
C ILE A 69 11.86 1.78 9.63
N GLN A 70 12.70 1.01 8.93
CA GLN A 70 13.92 1.54 8.31
C GLN A 70 13.64 2.69 7.35
N LYS A 71 12.64 2.52 6.47
CA LYS A 71 12.24 3.57 5.52
C LYS A 71 11.68 4.82 6.21
N LEU A 72 10.89 4.64 7.28
CA LEU A 72 10.38 5.75 8.09
C LEU A 72 11.50 6.49 8.83
N HIS A 73 12.54 5.79 9.28
CA HIS A 73 13.69 6.43 9.91
C HIS A 73 14.43 7.34 8.95
N VAL A 74 14.66 6.89 7.71
CA VAL A 74 15.30 7.68 6.65
C VAL A 74 14.43 8.89 6.30
N PHE A 75 13.12 8.68 6.16
CA PHE A 75 12.16 9.76 5.92
C PHE A 75 12.17 10.81 7.05
N ALA A 76 12.20 10.39 8.31
CA ALA A 76 12.24 11.30 9.45
C ALA A 76 13.50 12.18 9.45
N GLU A 77 14.65 11.65 9.00
CA GLU A 77 15.89 12.42 8.87
C GLU A 77 15.83 13.41 7.72
N LYS A 78 15.29 12.99 6.57
CA LYS A 78 15.07 13.88 5.42
C LYS A 78 14.13 15.02 5.79
N TYR A 79 12.97 14.68 6.36
CA TYR A 79 11.96 15.64 6.80
C TYR A 79 12.51 16.60 7.87
N GLY A 80 13.30 16.09 8.81
CA GLY A 80 14.01 16.90 9.81
C GLY A 80 15.02 17.88 9.21
N ARG A 81 15.77 17.45 8.19
CA ARG A 81 16.73 18.29 7.46
C ARG A 81 16.02 19.36 6.64
N GLU A 82 14.98 19.00 5.91
CA GLU A 82 14.19 19.92 5.07
C GLU A 82 13.47 20.99 5.90
N ASN A 83 12.92 20.62 7.07
CA ASN A 83 12.23 21.55 7.95
C ASN A 83 13.14 22.18 9.01
N SER A 84 14.46 21.91 8.98
CA SER A 84 15.44 22.37 9.96
C SER A 84 14.98 22.17 11.42
N MET A 85 14.41 21.00 11.71
CA MET A 85 13.85 20.70 13.03
C MET A 85 14.94 20.33 14.05
N PRO A 86 14.74 20.61 15.35
CA PRO A 86 15.63 20.15 16.40
C PRO A 86 15.79 18.63 16.38
N VAL A 87 17.00 18.15 16.69
CA VAL A 87 17.31 16.70 16.79
C VAL A 87 16.37 15.97 17.77
N LYS A 88 15.91 16.67 18.81
CA LYS A 88 14.91 16.18 19.78
C LYS A 88 13.59 15.82 19.08
N ASP A 89 13.12 16.67 18.19
CA ASP A 89 11.85 16.49 17.48
C ASP A 89 11.99 15.41 16.40
N ILE A 90 13.15 15.29 15.76
CA ILE A 90 13.45 14.19 14.82
C ILE A 90 13.41 12.84 15.54
N LYS A 91 13.98 12.76 16.75
CA LYS A 91 13.93 11.54 17.57
C LYS A 91 12.49 11.20 17.97
N LEU A 92 11.71 12.19 18.39
CA LEU A 92 10.29 12.01 18.70
C LEU A 92 9.50 11.54 17.47
N LEU A 93 9.79 12.07 16.29
CA LEU A 93 9.17 11.67 15.03
C LEU A 93 9.48 10.22 14.67
N LYS A 94 10.74 9.78 14.84
CA LYS A 94 11.12 8.37 14.62
C LYS A 94 10.33 7.43 15.53
N THR A 95 10.27 7.72 16.84
CA THR A 95 9.47 6.93 17.79
C THR A 95 7.99 6.97 17.45
N PHE A 96 7.44 8.14 17.10
CA PHE A 96 6.05 8.29 16.70
C PHE A 96 5.70 7.42 15.48
N PHE A 97 6.60 7.31 14.50
CA PHE A 97 6.38 6.44 13.35
C PHE A 97 6.34 4.96 13.71
N ILE A 98 7.19 4.51 14.63
CA ILE A 98 7.14 3.14 15.16
C ILE A 98 5.79 2.90 15.85
N ASP A 99 5.38 3.80 16.74
CA ASP A 99 4.08 3.69 17.43
C ASP A 99 2.90 3.67 16.45
N CYS A 100 2.99 4.42 15.35
CA CYS A 100 1.97 4.44 14.31
C CYS A 100 1.93 3.14 13.49
N LEU A 101 3.07 2.49 13.28
CA LEU A 101 3.13 1.16 12.67
C LEU A 101 2.54 0.10 13.61
N GLU A 102 2.86 0.14 14.90
CA GLU A 102 2.30 -0.77 15.90
C GLU A 102 0.78 -0.63 16.03
N LYS A 103 0.26 0.61 15.93
CA LYS A 103 -1.17 0.91 15.90
C LYS A 103 -1.84 0.65 14.54
N ASN A 104 -1.14 0.07 13.57
CA ASN A 104 -1.59 -0.19 12.20
C ASN A 104 -2.13 1.05 11.45
N LYS A 105 -1.69 2.26 11.82
CA LYS A 105 -2.16 3.53 11.23
C LYS A 105 -1.48 3.88 9.90
N LEU A 106 -0.36 3.24 9.58
CA LEU A 106 0.43 3.45 8.36
C LEU A 106 0.55 2.18 7.51
N GLN A 107 -0.42 1.28 7.61
CA GLN A 107 -0.37 -0.01 6.89
C GLN A 107 -0.79 0.12 5.42
N LYS A 108 -1.67 1.08 5.10
CA LYS A 108 -2.26 1.22 3.77
C LYS A 108 -1.40 2.12 2.88
N THR A 109 -1.38 1.83 1.59
CA THR A 109 -0.75 2.68 0.56
C THR A 109 -1.38 4.07 0.45
N LYS A 110 -2.62 4.27 0.94
CA LYS A 110 -3.25 5.59 0.97
C LYS A 110 -2.65 6.52 2.03
N ASP A 111 -2.10 5.95 3.10
CA ASP A 111 -1.57 6.71 4.23
C ASP A 111 -0.09 7.09 4.02
N VAL A 112 0.61 6.37 3.11
CA VAL A 112 2.05 6.55 2.82
C VAL A 112 2.29 6.55 1.32
N THR A 113 2.86 7.64 0.81
CA THR A 113 3.29 7.76 -0.58
C THR A 113 4.69 7.16 -0.71
N TYR A 114 4.74 5.89 -1.10
CA TYR A 114 5.97 5.15 -1.32
C TYR A 114 6.34 5.12 -2.80
N ASP A 115 7.58 5.50 -3.11
CA ASP A 115 8.16 5.34 -4.44
C ASP A 115 8.89 4.00 -4.54
N LYS A 116 8.53 3.21 -5.54
CA LYS A 116 9.17 1.92 -5.81
C LYS A 116 10.50 2.08 -6.54
N GLU A 117 10.65 3.16 -7.32
CA GLU A 117 11.85 3.42 -8.10
C GLU A 117 12.97 3.92 -7.18
N SER A 118 12.68 4.97 -6.41
CA SER A 118 13.64 5.50 -5.42
C SER A 118 13.74 4.63 -4.16
N LYS A 119 12.81 3.70 -3.94
CA LYS A 119 12.71 2.85 -2.74
C LYS A 119 12.64 3.66 -1.45
N GLU A 120 12.01 4.82 -1.50
CA GLU A 120 11.91 5.76 -0.39
C GLU A 120 10.47 6.22 -0.20
N ILE A 121 10.17 6.64 1.02
CA ILE A 121 8.89 7.30 1.32
C ILE A 121 9.04 8.74 0.82
N ILE A 122 8.23 9.13 -0.18
CA ILE A 122 8.20 10.49 -0.68
C ILE A 122 7.51 11.39 0.35
N ASN A 123 6.33 10.96 0.81
CA ASN A 123 5.50 11.76 1.70
C ASN A 123 4.51 10.91 2.50
N ILE A 124 4.08 11.42 3.64
CA ILE A 124 3.03 10.84 4.49
C ILE A 124 1.91 11.89 4.60
N PRO A 125 0.86 11.83 3.75
CA PRO A 125 -0.19 12.85 3.73
C PRO A 125 -0.95 13.00 5.05
N ALA A 126 -1.00 11.94 5.86
CA ALA A 126 -1.62 11.96 7.18
C ALA A 126 -0.77 12.70 8.22
N LEU A 127 0.53 12.89 8.00
CA LEU A 127 1.42 13.51 8.96
C LEU A 127 1.09 14.99 9.13
N HIS A 128 0.81 15.37 10.37
CA HIS A 128 0.56 16.75 10.75
C HIS A 128 1.37 17.10 12.00
N PHE A 129 2.22 18.12 11.87
CA PHE A 129 2.98 18.67 12.97
C PHE A 129 2.21 19.81 13.64
N ASN A 130 1.91 19.67 14.94
CA ASN A 130 1.36 20.75 15.73
C ASN A 130 2.52 21.56 16.35
N VAL A 131 2.81 22.73 15.77
CA VAL A 131 3.91 23.59 16.20
C VAL A 131 3.70 24.10 17.64
N THR A 132 2.45 24.38 18.02
CA THR A 132 2.09 24.93 19.35
C THR A 132 2.41 23.95 20.48
N ASN A 133 2.10 22.67 20.28
CA ASN A 133 2.34 21.62 21.28
C ASN A 133 3.60 20.78 20.98
N ARG A 134 4.33 21.09 19.90
CA ARG A 134 5.44 20.29 19.35
C ARG A 134 5.14 18.79 19.27
N ASN A 135 3.93 18.46 18.83
CA ASN A 135 3.45 17.09 18.77
C ASN A 135 3.16 16.66 17.34
N PHE A 136 3.57 15.43 17.01
CA PHE A 136 3.22 14.78 15.75
C PHE A 136 1.88 14.06 15.87
N THR A 137 1.03 14.24 14.87
CA THR A 137 -0.30 13.63 14.82
C THR A 137 -0.56 13.11 13.41
N LEU A 138 -1.34 12.02 13.31
CA LEU A 138 -1.85 11.56 12.02
C LEU A 138 -3.29 12.05 11.86
N LYS A 139 -3.53 12.98 10.94
CA LYS A 139 -4.87 13.41 10.54
C LYS A 139 -5.50 12.37 9.62
N ILE A 140 -6.81 12.20 9.74
CA ILE A 140 -7.57 11.33 8.85
C ILE A 140 -7.63 12.04 7.49
N VAL A 141 -7.03 11.43 6.46
CA VAL A 141 -6.97 11.99 5.09
C VAL A 141 -8.24 11.68 4.29
N ASP A 142 -9.10 10.78 4.78
CA ASP A 142 -10.34 10.41 4.10
C ASP A 142 -11.34 11.58 4.09
N THR A 143 -11.47 12.23 2.94
CA THR A 143 -12.35 13.38 2.72
C THR A 143 -13.84 13.03 2.87
N LYS A 144 -14.22 11.75 2.73
CA LYS A 144 -15.61 11.31 2.86
C LYS A 144 -16.01 11.08 4.31
N ARG A 145 -15.06 10.84 5.20
CA ARG A 145 -15.30 10.76 6.64
C ARG A 145 -15.36 12.16 7.24
N VAL A 146 -16.51 12.80 7.05
CA VAL A 146 -16.82 14.11 7.66
C VAL A 146 -16.64 14.00 9.18
N SER A 147 -15.89 14.93 9.78
CA SER A 147 -15.70 14.96 11.23
C SER A 147 -17.06 15.15 11.90
N THR A 148 -17.57 14.09 12.55
CA THR A 148 -18.87 14.10 13.24
C THR A 148 -18.92 15.13 14.37
N LEU A 149 -17.78 15.71 14.75
CA LEU A 149 -17.66 16.76 15.76
C LEU A 149 -18.45 18.04 15.38
N LYS A 150 -18.57 18.36 14.09
CA LYS A 150 -19.35 19.53 13.62
C LYS A 150 -20.86 19.28 13.61
N SER A 151 -21.29 18.02 13.60
CA SER A 151 -22.70 17.62 13.68
C SER A 151 -23.14 17.28 15.10
N LEU A 152 -22.24 17.33 16.08
CA LEU A 152 -22.61 17.19 17.48
C LEU A 152 -23.41 18.42 17.90
N THR A 153 -24.51 18.18 18.62
CA THR A 153 -25.32 19.24 19.22
C THR A 153 -24.45 20.13 20.09
N PRO A 154 -24.48 21.47 19.92
CA PRO A 154 -23.72 22.38 20.77
C PRO A 154 -24.09 22.13 22.23
N LYS A 155 -23.09 21.90 23.07
CA LYS A 155 -23.32 21.84 24.51
C LYS A 155 -23.78 23.24 24.95
N ARG A 156 -24.99 23.33 25.51
CA ARG A 156 -25.52 24.56 26.12
C ARG A 156 -24.49 25.05 27.15
N ILE A 157 -23.91 26.22 26.88
CA ILE A 157 -23.06 26.92 27.83
C ILE A 157 -24.04 27.53 28.83
N GLU A 158 -24.19 26.92 30.00
CA GLU A 158 -24.92 27.58 31.09
C GLU A 158 -23.97 28.61 31.68
N GLU A 159 -24.23 29.89 31.40
CA GLU A 159 -23.57 31.00 32.06
C GLU A 159 -23.92 30.93 33.55
N THR A 160 -23.04 30.34 34.35
CA THR A 160 -23.14 30.47 35.80
C THR A 160 -22.93 31.95 36.14
N PRO A 161 -23.91 32.66 36.71
CA PRO A 161 -23.74 34.07 37.02
C PRO A 161 -22.68 34.19 38.12
N SER A 162 -21.58 34.89 37.81
CA SER A 162 -20.67 35.39 38.83
C SER A 162 -21.47 36.23 39.81
N LYS A 163 -21.69 35.71 41.02
CA LYS A 163 -22.12 36.51 42.15
C LYS A 163 -20.95 37.40 42.54
N ASN A 164 -21.07 38.67 42.18
CA ASN A 164 -20.37 39.75 42.86
C ASN A 164 -21.14 40.00 44.16
N GLU A 165 -20.59 39.57 45.29
CA GLU A 165 -20.79 40.18 46.61
C GLU A 165 -19.63 39.79 47.53
#